data_AF-A0A2P8W5J8-F1
#
_entry.id   AF-A0A2P8W5J8-F1
#
_cell.length_a   1.000
_cell.length_b   1.000
_cell.length_c   1.000
_cell.angle_alpha   90.00
_cell.angle_beta   90.00
_cell.angle_gamma   90.00
#
_symmetry.space_group_name_H-M   'P 1'
#
loop_
_entity.id
_entity.type
_entity.pdbx_description
1 polymer ?
#
loop_
_entity_poly.entity_id
_entity_poly.type
_entity_poly.pdbx_seq_one_letter_code
_entity_poly.pdbx_strand_id
1 'polypeptide(L)'
;MVSLNLTLNAQVVGGPQVGASRTKQIEAYDKIDVVINPGDTNVEVDIQPGVATQVEFLLIKSSLYSQAGADQKLTYFVVDGGTDFPAAGDGIELNDPHIYIGGALAVFGLAPRTLRFTSTYAADATNPAINRAVVEILVGRRAIAPSP
;
A
#
# COMPACT_ATOMS: atom_id res chain seq x y z
N MET A 1 -4.74 23.24 0.25
CA MET A 1 -5.11 22.18 1.22
C MET A 1 -6.37 21.50 0.73
N VAL A 2 -6.40 20.16 0.75
CA VAL A 2 -7.54 19.33 0.35
C VAL A 2 -7.97 18.49 1.55
N SER A 3 -9.27 18.25 1.69
CA SER A 3 -9.80 17.40 2.77
C SER A 3 -9.95 15.97 2.29
N LEU A 4 -9.27 15.04 2.95
CA LEU A 4 -9.51 13.61 2.82
C LEU A 4 -10.63 13.22 3.79
N ASN A 5 -11.80 12.89 3.24
CA ASN A 5 -12.89 12.30 4.00
C ASN A 5 -12.76 10.77 3.96
N LEU A 6 -12.45 10.19 5.11
CA LEU A 6 -12.38 8.75 5.28
C LEU A 6 -13.66 8.27 5.97
N THR A 7 -14.29 7.27 5.36
CA THR A 7 -15.35 6.49 5.99
C THR A 7 -15.01 5.01 5.85
N LEU A 8 -14.83 4.34 6.98
CA LEU A 8 -14.71 2.89 7.07
C LEU A 8 -16.04 2.33 7.55
N ASN A 9 -16.56 1.33 6.85
CA ASN A 9 -17.73 0.58 7.25
C ASN A 9 -17.37 -0.90 7.24
N ALA A 10 -17.51 -1.54 8.39
CA ALA A 10 -17.35 -2.98 8.55
C ALA A 10 -18.70 -3.57 8.94
N GLN A 11 -19.19 -4.51 8.14
CA GLN A 11 -20.45 -5.20 8.37
C GLN A 11 -20.22 -6.71 8.37
N VAL A 12 -20.58 -7.36 9.46
CA VAL A 12 -20.60 -8.82 9.54
C VAL A 12 -21.98 -9.31 9.11
N VAL A 13 -22.06 -10.22 8.14
CA VAL A 13 -23.34 -10.79 7.70
C VAL A 13 -24.01 -11.52 8.87
N GLY A 14 -25.23 -11.11 9.22
CA GLY A 14 -25.96 -11.63 10.39
C GLY A 14 -25.41 -11.17 11.74
N GLY A 15 -24.45 -10.24 11.73
CA GLY A 15 -23.75 -9.74 12.92
C GLY A 15 -23.76 -8.22 13.03
N PRO A 16 -22.86 -7.66 13.87
CA PRO A 16 -22.80 -6.23 14.11
C PRO A 16 -22.26 -5.46 12.90
N GLN A 17 -22.62 -4.19 12.86
CA GLN A 17 -22.04 -3.20 11.96
C GLN A 17 -21.31 -2.16 12.78
N VAL A 18 -20.08 -1.84 12.36
CA VAL A 18 -19.25 -0.80 12.98
C VAL A 18 -18.78 0.15 11.88
N GLY A 19 -18.88 1.45 12.16
CA GLY A 19 -18.42 2.49 11.25
C GLY A 19 -17.44 3.43 11.95
N ALA A 20 -16.49 3.96 11.18
CA ALA A 20 -15.62 5.04 11.62
C ALA A 20 -15.54 6.10 10.51
N SER A 21 -15.66 7.37 10.88
CA SER A 21 -15.48 8.47 9.94
C SER A 21 -14.57 9.54 10.51
N ARG A 22 -13.68 10.05 9.66
CA ARG A 22 -12.68 11.08 9.97
C ARG A 22 -12.43 11.94 8.76
N THR A 23 -12.23 13.24 8.99
CA THR A 23 -11.68 14.15 7.99
C THR A 23 -10.24 14.45 8.38
N LYS A 24 -9.33 14.29 7.42
CA LYS A 24 -7.94 14.72 7.54
C LYS A 24 -7.65 15.84 6.54
N GLN A 25 -6.91 16.85 6.97
CA GLN A 25 -6.34 17.82 6.04
C GLN A 25 -5.05 17.24 5.46
N ILE A 26 -4.98 17.20 4.14
CA ILE A 26 -3.80 16.81 3.37
C ILE A 26 -3.46 17.92 2.39
N GLU A 27 -2.21 17.99 1.96
CA GLU A 27 -1.76 18.98 0.97
C GLU A 27 -1.58 18.40 -0.41
N ALA A 28 -1.12 17.16 -0.48
CA ALA A 28 -0.95 16.44 -1.72
C ALA A 28 -1.53 15.04 -1.58
N TYR A 29 -2.03 14.52 -2.68
CA TYR A 29 -2.42 13.13 -2.82
C TYR A 29 -2.03 12.65 -4.20
N ASP A 30 -1.73 11.37 -4.31
CA ASP A 30 -1.58 10.71 -5.60
C ASP A 30 -2.37 9.41 -5.60
N LYS A 31 -2.94 9.10 -6.76
CA LYS A 31 -3.40 7.76 -7.09
C LYS A 31 -2.41 7.18 -8.09
N ILE A 32 -1.79 6.07 -7.72
CA ILE A 32 -0.77 5.39 -8.53
C ILE A 32 -1.29 4.00 -8.84
N ASP A 33 -1.34 3.67 -10.13
CA ASP A 33 -1.70 2.35 -10.60
C ASP A 33 -0.43 1.70 -11.18
N VAL A 34 0.01 0.59 -10.60
CA VAL A 34 1.20 -0.16 -11.02
C VAL A 34 0.83 -1.56 -11.47
N VAL A 35 1.46 -2.02 -12.55
CA VAL A 35 1.30 -3.39 -13.04
C VAL A 35 2.45 -4.22 -12.51
N ILE A 36 2.11 -5.31 -11.81
CA ILE A 36 3.06 -6.33 -11.35
C ILE A 36 2.79 -7.59 -12.17
N ASN A 37 3.74 -7.98 -13.01
CA ASN A 37 3.65 -9.21 -13.79
C ASN A 37 3.99 -10.43 -12.92
N PRO A 38 3.54 -11.63 -13.31
CA PRO A 38 3.95 -12.86 -12.64
C PRO A 38 5.48 -13.00 -12.63
N GLY A 39 6.08 -13.26 -11.47
CA GLY A 39 7.53 -13.40 -11.31
C GLY A 39 8.31 -12.08 -11.20
N ASP A 40 7.65 -10.92 -11.31
CA ASP A 40 8.32 -9.63 -11.10
C ASP A 40 8.86 -9.54 -9.66
N THR A 41 10.10 -9.06 -9.54
CA THR A 41 10.75 -8.86 -8.25
C THR A 41 11.17 -7.41 -8.12
N ASN A 42 11.04 -6.86 -6.91
CA ASN A 42 11.52 -5.53 -6.57
C ASN A 42 11.01 -4.39 -7.47
N VAL A 43 9.73 -4.44 -7.85
CA VAL A 43 9.09 -3.34 -8.59
C VAL A 43 8.89 -2.17 -7.65
N GLU A 44 9.66 -1.10 -7.85
CA GLU A 44 9.65 0.09 -7.00
C GLU A 44 8.55 1.08 -7.44
N VAL A 45 7.82 1.59 -6.44
CA VAL A 45 6.82 2.62 -6.60
C VAL A 45 7.07 3.73 -5.60
N ASP A 46 7.50 4.88 -6.10
CA ASP A 46 7.69 6.05 -5.26
C ASP A 46 6.36 6.63 -4.81
N ILE A 47 6.11 6.57 -3.51
CA ILE A 47 4.91 7.11 -2.88
C ILE A 47 5.20 8.43 -2.18
N GLN A 48 6.44 8.91 -2.14
CA GLN A 48 6.78 10.20 -1.58
C GLN A 48 8.05 10.80 -2.23
N PRO A 49 7.90 11.82 -3.11
CA PRO A 49 9.05 12.47 -3.74
C PRO A 49 9.84 13.38 -2.79
N GLY A 50 9.24 13.80 -1.67
CA GLY A 50 9.83 14.72 -0.69
C GLY A 50 10.47 14.06 0.52
N VAL A 51 10.63 14.82 1.61
CA VAL A 51 11.11 14.27 2.90
C VAL A 51 10.13 13.21 3.44
N ALA A 52 10.68 12.10 3.90
CA ALA A 52 9.98 10.83 4.13
C ALA A 52 8.82 10.86 5.15
N THR A 53 8.66 11.93 5.94
CA THR A 53 7.75 12.00 7.09
C THR A 53 6.37 12.60 6.78
N GLN A 54 5.98 12.70 5.50
CA GLN A 54 4.73 13.38 5.13
C GLN A 54 3.56 12.45 4.86
N VAL A 55 3.77 11.15 4.68
CA VAL A 55 2.67 10.22 4.44
C VAL A 55 1.78 10.15 5.69
N GLU A 56 0.50 10.47 5.53
CA GLU A 56 -0.51 10.52 6.61
C GLU A 56 -1.67 9.52 6.39
N PHE A 57 -1.76 9.03 5.15
CA PHE A 57 -2.72 8.05 4.67
C PHE A 57 -2.09 7.22 3.55
N LEU A 58 -2.31 5.91 3.60
CA LEU A 58 -1.95 4.98 2.55
C LEU A 58 -3.03 3.90 2.43
N LEU A 59 -3.58 3.73 1.24
CA LEU A 59 -4.43 2.62 0.86
C LEU A 59 -3.72 1.86 -0.27
N ILE A 60 -3.58 0.55 -0.11
CA ILE A 60 -3.03 -0.36 -1.12
C ILE A 60 -4.08 -1.41 -1.38
N LYS A 61 -4.53 -1.54 -2.63
CA LYS A 61 -5.43 -2.61 -3.08
C LYS A 61 -4.90 -3.21 -4.36
N SER A 62 -5.31 -4.44 -4.64
CA SER A 62 -4.89 -5.15 -5.84
C SER A 62 -6.07 -5.77 -6.57
N SER A 63 -5.95 -5.94 -7.88
CA SER A 63 -6.84 -6.80 -8.68
C SER A 63 -6.61 -8.29 -8.42
N LEU A 64 -5.45 -8.65 -7.85
CA LEU A 64 -5.06 -10.01 -7.51
C LEU A 64 -4.33 -9.99 -6.16
N TYR A 65 -4.93 -10.59 -5.16
CA TYR A 65 -4.35 -10.75 -3.82
C TYR A 65 -3.69 -12.11 -3.66
N SER A 66 -2.72 -12.18 -2.76
CA SER A 66 -2.09 -13.45 -2.35
C SER A 66 -3.14 -14.51 -2.02
N GLN A 67 -2.91 -15.73 -2.49
CA GLN A 67 -3.85 -16.84 -2.28
C GLN A 67 -3.41 -17.69 -1.09
N ALA A 68 -4.34 -18.02 -0.19
CA ALA A 68 -4.06 -18.88 0.94
C ALA A 68 -3.69 -20.30 0.46
N GLY A 69 -2.46 -20.74 0.75
CA GLY A 69 -2.00 -22.13 0.56
C GLY A 69 -1.29 -22.44 -0.76
N ALA A 70 -0.99 -21.44 -1.60
CA ALA A 70 -0.14 -21.60 -2.77
C ALA A 70 1.18 -20.83 -2.57
N ASP A 71 2.27 -21.28 -3.21
CA ASP A 71 3.52 -20.52 -3.34
C ASP A 71 3.37 -19.26 -4.24
N GLN A 72 2.16 -18.72 -4.33
CA GLN A 72 1.75 -17.60 -5.16
C GLN A 72 1.32 -16.45 -4.27
N LYS A 73 2.26 -15.55 -4.07
CA LYS A 73 2.18 -14.40 -3.18
C LYS A 73 2.44 -13.13 -3.96
N LEU A 74 1.70 -12.09 -3.60
CA LEU A 74 1.99 -10.71 -3.89
C LEU A 74 2.41 -10.05 -2.58
N THR A 75 3.67 -9.69 -2.46
CA THR A 75 4.22 -9.04 -1.26
C THR A 75 4.77 -7.67 -1.58
N TYR A 76 4.96 -6.85 -0.54
CA TYR A 76 5.67 -5.58 -0.67
C TYR A 76 6.48 -5.24 0.57
N PHE A 77 7.55 -4.48 0.36
CA PHE A 77 8.28 -3.80 1.42
C PHE A 77 7.94 -2.31 1.43
N VAL A 78 7.99 -1.70 2.60
CA VAL A 78 7.98 -0.24 2.76
C VAL A 78 9.41 0.21 2.97
N VAL A 79 9.88 1.17 2.19
CA VAL A 79 11.29 1.57 2.14
C VAL A 79 11.42 3.07 2.40
N ASP A 80 12.39 3.50 3.21
CA ASP A 80 12.67 4.92 3.49
C ASP A 80 13.88 5.50 2.73
N GLY A 81 14.49 4.69 1.86
CA GLY A 81 15.70 5.00 1.09
C GLY A 81 16.99 4.44 1.70
N GLY A 82 16.92 3.74 2.83
CA GLY A 82 18.06 3.00 3.39
C GLY A 82 17.67 1.78 4.23
N THR A 83 16.44 1.73 4.72
CA THR A 83 15.89 0.64 5.51
C THR A 83 14.57 0.15 4.92
N ASP A 84 14.34 -1.15 5.10
CA ASP A 84 13.14 -1.84 4.64
C ASP A 84 12.30 -2.25 5.86
N PHE A 85 10.98 -2.17 5.71
CA PHE A 85 10.01 -2.77 6.61
C PHE A 85 9.13 -3.79 5.85
N PRO A 86 9.01 -5.02 6.36
CA PRO A 86 9.77 -5.60 7.46
C PRO A 86 11.28 -5.69 7.13
N ALA A 87 12.13 -5.66 8.14
CA ALA A 87 13.59 -5.67 7.96
C ALA A 87 14.15 -7.01 7.44
N ALA A 88 13.36 -8.08 7.50
CA ALA A 88 13.69 -9.42 7.02
C ALA A 88 12.41 -10.18 6.64
N GLY A 89 12.56 -11.26 5.85
CA GLY A 89 11.46 -12.09 5.35
C GLY A 89 11.05 -11.71 3.92
N ASP A 90 9.85 -12.14 3.51
CA ASP A 90 9.34 -11.99 2.14
C ASP A 90 8.58 -10.66 1.91
N GLY A 91 8.54 -9.79 2.92
CA GLY A 91 7.76 -8.56 2.92
C GLY A 91 6.39 -8.72 3.59
N ILE A 92 5.56 -7.71 3.44
CA ILE A 92 4.15 -7.73 3.86
C ILE A 92 3.35 -8.39 2.75
N GLU A 93 2.64 -9.48 3.08
CA GLU A 93 1.76 -10.16 2.12
C GLU A 93 0.49 -9.34 1.88
N LEU A 94 0.23 -8.97 0.63
CA LEU A 94 -0.99 -8.29 0.22
C LEU A 94 -2.08 -9.34 -0.05
N ASN A 95 -2.70 -9.83 1.00
CA ASN A 95 -3.78 -10.83 0.96
C ASN A 95 -5.18 -10.20 0.99
N ASP A 96 -5.28 -8.91 1.34
CA ASP A 96 -6.49 -8.10 1.33
C ASP A 96 -6.12 -6.61 1.12
N PRO A 97 -7.09 -5.70 0.92
CA PRO A 97 -6.80 -4.27 0.93
C PRO A 97 -6.15 -3.82 2.24
N HIS A 98 -5.00 -3.16 2.15
CA HIS A 98 -4.31 -2.62 3.31
C HIS A 98 -4.54 -1.12 3.44
N ILE A 99 -4.89 -0.68 4.65
CA ILE A 99 -5.19 0.72 4.94
C ILE A 99 -4.39 1.15 6.17
N TYR A 100 -3.55 2.17 6.01
CA TYR A 100 -2.74 2.76 7.06
C TYR A 100 -3.08 4.23 7.22
N ILE A 101 -3.49 4.63 8.42
CA ILE A 101 -4.01 5.98 8.68
C ILE A 101 -3.48 6.50 10.01
N GLY A 102 -2.89 7.69 9.98
CA GLY A 102 -2.37 8.35 11.18
C GLY A 102 -1.40 7.46 11.94
N GLY A 103 -1.65 7.21 13.23
CA GLY A 103 -0.76 6.43 14.08
C GLY A 103 -0.48 5.00 13.59
N ALA A 104 -1.35 4.42 12.76
CA ALA A 104 -1.11 3.09 12.17
C ALA A 104 0.12 3.08 11.24
N LEU A 105 0.51 4.22 10.64
CA LEU A 105 1.73 4.32 9.84
C LEU A 105 3.00 4.17 10.68
N ALA A 106 2.93 4.42 11.99
CA ALA A 106 4.05 4.20 12.90
C ALA A 106 4.42 2.72 13.03
N VAL A 107 3.55 1.79 12.61
CA VAL A 107 3.83 0.35 12.61
C VAL A 107 5.06 0.00 11.77
N PHE A 108 5.34 0.79 10.73
CA PHE A 108 6.49 0.58 9.87
C PHE A 108 7.82 0.90 10.58
N GLY A 109 7.80 1.70 11.65
CA GLY A 109 9.01 2.13 12.35
C GLY A 109 9.96 2.99 11.50
N LEU A 110 9.55 3.35 10.29
CA LEU A 110 10.29 4.15 9.31
C LEU A 110 9.35 5.12 8.61
N ALA A 111 9.95 6.03 7.84
CA ALA A 111 9.24 7.07 7.11
C ALA A 111 9.05 6.61 5.64
N PRO A 112 7.83 6.23 5.20
CA PRO A 112 7.64 5.59 3.90
C PRO A 112 7.98 6.50 2.72
N ARG A 113 8.86 6.03 1.83
CA ARG A 113 9.20 6.71 0.57
C ARG A 113 8.79 5.92 -0.65
N THR A 114 9.07 4.63 -0.63
CA THR A 114 8.90 3.73 -1.76
C THR A 114 8.23 2.46 -1.28
N LEU A 115 7.34 1.91 -2.09
CA LEU A 115 6.83 0.55 -1.94
C LEU A 115 7.51 -0.34 -2.96
N ARG A 116 8.02 -1.48 -2.51
CA ARG A 116 8.75 -2.41 -3.38
C ARG A 116 8.01 -3.73 -3.46
N PHE A 117 7.34 -3.98 -4.59
CA PHE A 117 6.46 -5.13 -4.79
C PHE A 117 7.21 -6.32 -5.40
N THR A 118 6.79 -7.53 -5.00
CA THR A 118 7.26 -8.79 -5.57
C THR A 118 6.07 -9.73 -5.78
N SER A 119 6.04 -10.43 -6.90
CA SER A 119 5.04 -11.44 -7.25
C SER A 119 5.72 -12.79 -7.48
N THR A 120 5.31 -13.80 -6.73
CA THR A 120 5.74 -15.20 -6.91
C THR A 120 4.75 -16.01 -7.75
N TYR A 121 3.74 -15.34 -8.32
CA TYR A 121 2.82 -16.00 -9.25
C TYR A 121 3.57 -16.55 -10.46
N ALA A 122 3.21 -17.76 -10.87
CA ALA A 122 3.70 -18.34 -12.10
C ALA A 122 3.06 -17.64 -13.31
N ALA A 123 3.88 -17.33 -14.30
CA ALA A 123 3.40 -16.86 -15.59
C ALA A 123 2.64 -17.98 -16.31
N ASP A 124 1.50 -17.64 -16.92
CA ASP A 124 0.82 -18.56 -17.82
C ASP A 124 1.47 -18.50 -19.21
N ALA A 125 1.83 -19.67 -19.76
CA ALA A 125 2.54 -19.77 -21.03
C ALA A 125 1.68 -19.36 -22.25
N THR A 126 0.36 -19.33 -22.11
CA THR A 126 -0.59 -19.08 -23.19
C THR A 126 -1.22 -17.68 -23.11
N ASN A 127 -1.33 -17.12 -21.91
CA ASN A 127 -1.88 -15.79 -21.69
C ASN A 127 -1.11 -15.02 -20.60
N PRO A 128 -0.22 -14.08 -20.97
CA PRO A 128 0.60 -13.33 -20.02
C PRO A 128 -0.21 -12.35 -19.14
N ALA A 129 -1.52 -12.18 -19.38
CA ALA A 129 -2.39 -11.40 -18.50
C ALA A 129 -2.91 -12.22 -17.30
N ILE A 130 -2.84 -13.55 -17.36
CA ILE A 130 -3.18 -14.39 -16.21
C ILE A 130 -2.15 -14.14 -15.10
N ASN A 131 -2.65 -14.08 -13.87
CA ASN A 131 -1.87 -13.80 -12.66
C ASN A 131 -1.12 -12.46 -12.64
N ARG A 132 -1.41 -11.56 -13.58
CA ARG A 132 -0.97 -10.16 -13.51
C ARG A 132 -1.79 -9.44 -12.44
N ALA A 133 -1.10 -8.74 -11.56
CA ALA A 133 -1.73 -7.87 -10.57
C ALA A 133 -1.67 -6.40 -11.03
N VAL A 134 -2.78 -5.69 -10.90
CA VAL A 134 -2.82 -4.23 -10.96
C VAL A 134 -3.01 -3.75 -9.53
N VAL A 135 -1.96 -3.14 -8.98
CA VAL A 135 -1.97 -2.58 -7.63
C VAL A 135 -2.31 -1.10 -7.73
N GLU A 136 -3.39 -0.69 -7.07
CA GLU A 136 -3.76 0.71 -6.92
C GLU A 136 -3.34 1.20 -5.53
N ILE A 137 -2.64 2.33 -5.51
CA ILE A 137 -2.14 2.97 -4.31
C ILE A 137 -2.74 4.37 -4.25
N LEU A 138 -3.45 4.67 -3.15
CA LEU A 138 -3.86 6.03 -2.83
C LEU A 138 -3.06 6.50 -1.63
N VAL A 139 -2.26 7.54 -1.82
CA VAL A 139 -1.41 8.12 -0.79
C VAL A 139 -1.83 9.56 -0.53
N GLY A 140 -1.95 9.93 0.76
CA GLY A 140 -2.24 11.29 1.21
C GLY A 140 -1.12 11.82 2.08
N ARG A 141 -0.71 13.07 1.86
CA ARG A 141 0.50 13.65 2.45
C ARG A 141 0.26 15.01 3.12
N ARG A 142 1.02 15.29 4.17
CA ARG A 142 1.04 16.59 4.87
C ARG A 142 2.00 17.59 4.23
N ALA A 143 1.71 18.86 4.46
CA ALA A 143 2.62 19.99 4.28
C ALA A 143 3.99 19.79 4.89
N ILE A 144 5.01 20.36 4.24
CA ILE A 144 6.17 20.91 4.93
C ILE A 144 5.71 22.23 5.54
N ALA A 145 5.77 22.38 6.86
CA ALA A 145 5.73 23.74 7.43
C ALA A 145 6.95 24.48 6.88
N PRO A 146 6.82 25.68 6.26
CA PRO A 146 7.99 26.44 5.84
C PRO A 146 8.91 26.60 7.05
N SER A 147 10.19 26.28 6.87
CA SER A 147 11.20 26.56 7.89
C SER A 147 11.12 28.05 8.25
N PRO A 148 11.06 28.40 9.55
CA PRO A 148 11.05 29.80 9.97
C PRO A 148 12.30 30.56 9.52
#